data_AF-A0A7S3AE34-F1
#
_entry.id   AF-A0A7S3AE34-F1
#
_cell.length_a   1.000
_cell.length_b   1.000
_cell.length_c   1.000
_cell.angle_alpha   90.00
_cell.angle_beta   90.00
_cell.angle_gamma   90.00
#
_symmetry.space_group_name_H-M   'P 1'
#
loop_
_entity.id
_entity.type
_entity.pdbx_description
1 polymer ?
#
loop_
_entity_poly.entity_id
_entity_poly.type
_entity_poly.pdbx_seq_one_letter_code
_entity_poly.pdbx_strand_id
1 'polypeptide(L)'
;MKNMDKPWEDDSVDHWKTDKFERGEMSSSLMEESSFAVLFPTYREAYLRETWPQVTSLLKEQGIACELNLIEGSMTVKTTRKTWDPYIILKARDM
;
A
#
# COMPACT_ATOMS: atom_id res chain seq x y z
N MET A 1 -33.69 4.38 18.44
CA MET A 1 -34.17 4.40 19.85
C MET A 1 -32.90 4.57 20.68
N LYS A 2 -32.65 5.73 21.27
CA LYS A 2 -31.37 6.04 21.95
C LYS A 2 -31.17 5.11 23.16
N ASN A 3 -30.07 4.38 23.22
CA ASN A 3 -29.67 3.61 24.40
C ASN A 3 -29.35 4.58 25.56
N MET A 4 -30.17 4.56 26.62
CA MET A 4 -30.04 5.49 27.76
C MET A 4 -28.86 5.18 28.70
N ASP A 5 -28.30 3.97 28.64
CA ASP A 5 -27.15 3.56 29.46
C ASP A 5 -25.82 4.17 29.01
N LYS A 6 -25.72 4.64 27.76
CA LYS A 6 -24.53 5.31 27.21
C LYS A 6 -24.92 6.47 26.30
N PRO A 7 -25.25 7.65 26.86
CA PRO A 7 -25.72 8.81 26.09
C PRO A 7 -24.69 9.39 25.10
N TRP A 8 -23.43 8.95 25.14
CA TRP A 8 -22.36 9.33 24.22
C TRP A 8 -22.17 8.37 23.04
N GLU A 9 -22.86 7.23 23.00
CA GLU A 9 -22.84 6.34 21.83
C GLU A 9 -23.96 6.75 20.87
N ASP A 10 -23.56 7.29 19.73
CA ASP A 10 -24.46 7.61 18.63
C ASP A 10 -24.43 6.46 17.62
N ASP A 11 -25.42 5.57 17.71
CA ASP A 11 -25.56 4.41 16.81
C ASP A 11 -25.72 4.79 15.31
N SER A 12 -25.83 6.09 14.97
CA SER A 12 -25.85 6.57 13.58
C SER A 12 -24.45 6.79 12.98
N VAL A 13 -23.40 6.84 13.80
CA VAL A 13 -22.03 7.03 13.36
C VAL A 13 -21.36 5.68 13.16
N ASP A 14 -21.02 5.36 11.91
CA ASP A 14 -20.18 4.20 11.63
C ASP A 14 -18.73 4.49 12.04
N HIS A 15 -18.40 4.14 13.28
CA HIS A 15 -17.08 4.28 13.85
C HIS A 15 -15.99 3.45 13.14
N TRP A 16 -16.36 2.55 12.23
CA TRP A 16 -15.44 1.68 11.50
C TRP A 16 -15.25 2.10 10.03
N LYS A 17 -15.91 3.17 9.61
CA LYS A 17 -15.75 3.68 8.24
C LYS A 17 -14.33 4.20 8.03
N THR A 18 -13.57 3.51 7.18
CA THR A 18 -12.23 3.95 6.77
C THR A 18 -12.36 4.86 5.56
N ASP A 19 -12.11 6.15 5.75
CA ASP A 19 -12.05 7.10 4.64
C ASP A 19 -10.79 6.85 3.79
N LYS A 20 -10.93 7.01 2.48
CA LYS A 20 -9.80 6.84 1.55
C LYS A 20 -8.91 8.06 1.67
N PHE A 21 -7.61 7.84 1.82
CA PHE A 21 -6.64 8.91 1.74
C PHE A 21 -6.66 9.50 0.32
N GLU A 22 -6.72 10.82 0.20
CA GLU A 22 -6.74 11.53 -1.08
C GLU A 22 -5.42 12.26 -1.36
N ARG A 23 -5.15 12.52 -2.65
CA ARG A 23 -3.96 13.29 -3.05
C ARG A 23 -4.10 14.74 -2.54
N GLY A 24 -3.17 15.16 -1.70
CA GLY A 24 -3.14 16.51 -1.13
C GLY A 24 -3.48 16.59 0.36
N GLU A 25 -3.96 15.49 0.96
CA GLU A 25 -4.15 15.40 2.41
C GLU A 25 -2.83 15.30 3.18
N MET A 26 -1.76 14.90 2.49
CA MET A 26 -0.42 14.83 3.07
C MET A 26 0.22 16.22 3.16
N SER A 27 0.53 16.67 4.38
CA SER A 27 1.11 18.00 4.64
C SER A 27 2.58 18.12 4.22
N SER A 28 3.32 17.01 4.17
CA SER A 28 4.72 16.95 3.77
C SER A 28 5.10 15.56 3.24
N SER A 29 6.21 15.46 2.49
CA SER A 29 6.73 14.17 2.01
C SER A 29 7.24 13.28 3.15
N LEU A 30 7.25 11.96 2.92
CA LEU A 30 7.88 10.99 3.83
C LEU A 30 9.38 11.32 4.04
N MET A 31 9.80 11.31 5.30
CA MET A 31 11.20 11.54 5.70
C MET A 31 12.02 10.25 5.62
N GLU A 32 11.44 9.13 6.03
CA GLU A 32 12.06 7.81 6.01
C GLU A 32 11.45 6.92 4.93
N GLU A 33 12.26 5.98 4.44
CA GLU A 33 11.85 4.97 3.48
C GLU A 33 11.48 3.68 4.22
N SER A 34 10.30 3.13 3.90
CA SER A 34 9.91 1.76 4.26
C SER A 34 10.10 0.85 3.07
N SER A 35 10.66 -0.35 3.29
CA SER A 35 10.93 -1.35 2.25
C SER A 35 10.48 -2.73 2.72
N PHE A 36 9.81 -3.46 1.84
CA PHE A 36 9.39 -4.85 2.05
C PHE A 36 9.86 -5.72 0.90
N ALA A 37 10.35 -6.91 1.20
CA ALA A 37 10.76 -7.90 0.21
C ALA A 37 10.08 -9.24 0.46
N VAL A 38 9.62 -9.89 -0.61
CA VAL A 38 8.99 -11.21 -0.58
C VAL A 38 9.69 -12.11 -1.59
N LEU A 39 10.05 -13.31 -1.14
CA LEU A 39 10.64 -14.35 -2.00
C LEU A 39 9.53 -15.05 -2.78
N PHE A 40 9.79 -15.34 -4.06
CA PHE A 40 8.89 -16.11 -4.91
C PHE A 40 9.57 -17.40 -5.40
N PRO A 41 8.79 -18.47 -5.63
CA PRO A 41 9.33 -19.72 -6.16
C PRO A 41 9.63 -19.61 -7.65
N THR A 42 10.64 -20.36 -8.13
CA THR A 42 11.16 -20.30 -9.51
C THR A 42 10.08 -20.47 -10.59
N TYR A 43 9.05 -21.27 -10.34
CA TYR A 43 7.98 -21.49 -11.34
C TYR A 43 7.13 -20.23 -11.62
N ARG A 44 7.16 -19.21 -10.74
CA ARG A 44 6.48 -17.93 -10.97
C ARG A 44 7.31 -16.93 -11.77
N GLU A 45 8.60 -17.20 -11.98
CA GLU A 45 9.54 -16.24 -12.58
C GLU A 45 9.09 -15.78 -13.97
N ALA A 46 8.71 -16.71 -14.86
CA ALA A 46 8.29 -16.39 -16.22
C ALA A 46 7.06 -15.46 -16.21
N TYR A 47 6.05 -15.79 -15.41
CA TYR A 47 4.83 -14.99 -15.27
C TYR A 47 5.10 -13.61 -14.66
N LEU A 48 5.90 -13.57 -13.59
CA LEU A 48 6.27 -12.31 -12.93
C LEU A 48 7.03 -11.42 -13.89
N ARG A 49 7.99 -11.95 -14.66
CA ARG A 49 8.75 -11.19 -15.65
C ARG A 49 7.85 -10.58 -16.73
N GLU A 50 6.85 -11.32 -17.21
CA GLU A 50 5.91 -10.83 -18.23
C GLU A 50 4.95 -9.76 -17.70
N THR A 51 4.48 -9.91 -16.46
CA THR A 51 3.49 -9.01 -15.85
C THR A 51 4.13 -7.81 -15.14
N TRP A 52 5.42 -7.88 -14.81
CA TRP A 52 6.13 -6.85 -14.02
C TRP A 52 6.01 -5.42 -14.56
N PRO A 53 6.07 -5.17 -15.87
CA PRO A 53 5.89 -3.81 -16.40
C PRO A 53 4.54 -3.19 -16.02
N GLN A 54 3.47 -4.00 -15.95
CA GLN A 54 2.14 -3.55 -15.56
C GLN A 54 2.11 -3.20 -14.07
N VAL A 55 2.66 -4.08 -13.23
CA VAL A 55 2.81 -3.86 -11.78
C VAL A 55 3.60 -2.57 -11.53
N THR A 56 4.69 -2.36 -12.25
CA THR A 56 5.54 -1.17 -12.14
C THR A 56 4.77 0.11 -12.49
N SER A 57 3.93 0.09 -13.53
CA SER A 57 3.11 1.24 -13.90
C SER A 57 2.11 1.60 -12.79
N LEU A 58 1.39 0.61 -12.27
CA LEU A 58 0.38 0.79 -11.22
C LEU A 58 0.99 1.33 -9.92
N LEU A 59 2.12 0.78 -9.47
CA LEU A 59 2.81 1.23 -8.26
C LEU A 59 3.43 2.61 -8.41
N LYS A 60 3.93 2.94 -9.62
CA LYS A 60 4.48 4.26 -9.91
C LYS A 60 3.43 5.37 -9.81
N GLU A 61 2.18 5.11 -10.19
CA GLU A 61 1.08 6.07 -10.01
C GLU A 61 0.85 6.39 -8.53
N GLN A 62 1.05 5.42 -7.64
CA GLN A 62 0.96 5.57 -6.19
C GLN A 62 2.22 6.15 -5.55
N GLY A 63 3.28 6.39 -6.32
CA GLY A 63 4.57 6.87 -5.81
C GLY A 63 5.41 5.80 -5.11
N ILE A 64 5.10 4.52 -5.30
CA ILE A 64 5.87 3.39 -4.78
C ILE A 64 6.89 2.94 -5.82
N ALA A 65 8.12 2.68 -5.38
CA ALA A 65 9.14 2.03 -6.18
C ALA A 65 9.06 0.51 -5.99
N CYS A 66 9.28 -0.24 -7.06
CA CYS A 66 9.31 -1.70 -7.00
C CYS A 66 10.47 -2.27 -7.82
N GLU A 67 10.98 -3.41 -7.38
CA GLU A 67 12.11 -4.10 -7.98
C GLU A 67 11.87 -5.61 -8.02
N LEU A 68 12.20 -6.25 -9.14
CA LEU A 68 12.12 -7.69 -9.34
C LEU A 68 13.54 -8.24 -9.51
N ASN A 69 14.01 -9.00 -8.52
CA ASN A 69 15.31 -9.65 -8.54
C ASN A 69 15.14 -11.13 -8.95
N LEU A 70 15.52 -11.44 -10.19
CA LEU A 70 15.45 -12.81 -10.72
C LEU A 70 16.59 -13.72 -10.21
N ILE A 71 17.68 -13.16 -9.71
CA ILE A 71 18.82 -13.92 -9.19
C ILE A 71 18.50 -14.45 -7.79
N GLU A 72 18.00 -13.58 -6.91
CA GLU A 72 17.57 -13.95 -5.56
C GLU A 72 16.16 -14.56 -5.53
N GLY A 73 15.36 -14.34 -6.58
CA GLY A 73 13.95 -14.74 -6.61
C GLY A 73 13.11 -13.91 -5.66
N SER A 74 13.31 -12.58 -5.63
CA SER A 74 12.64 -11.66 -4.70
C SER A 74 11.92 -10.52 -5.41
N MET A 75 10.79 -10.10 -4.85
CA MET A 75 10.07 -8.87 -5.21
C MET A 75 10.19 -7.90 -4.06
N THR A 76 10.58 -6.66 -4.34
CA THR A 76 10.75 -5.62 -3.33
C THR A 76 9.89 -4.41 -3.67
N VAL A 77 9.22 -3.83 -2.67
CA VAL A 77 8.47 -2.57 -2.77
C VAL A 77 8.98 -1.58 -1.73
N LYS A 78 9.11 -0.31 -2.14
CA LYS A 78 9.75 0.75 -1.34
C LYS A 78 8.94 2.04 -1.46
N THR A 79 8.69 2.72 -0.34
CA THR A 79 8.09 4.06 -0.38
C THR A 79 9.08 5.08 -0.94
N THR A 80 8.61 6.06 -1.72
CA THR A 80 9.45 7.18 -2.16
C THR A 80 8.98 8.51 -1.55
N ARG A 81 9.74 9.59 -1.77
CA ARG A 81 9.31 10.97 -1.41
C ARG A 81 8.04 11.44 -2.14
N LYS A 82 7.62 10.72 -3.19
CA LYS A 82 6.40 11.00 -3.98
C LYS A 82 5.20 10.19 -3.50
N THR A 83 5.40 9.26 -2.55
CA THR A 83 4.30 8.53 -1.92
C THR A 83 3.43 9.52 -1.19
N TRP A 84 2.15 9.55 -1.54
CA TRP A 84 1.20 10.51 -1.00
C TRP A 84 0.29 9.87 0.05
N ASP A 85 0.10 8.55 0.03
CA ASP A 85 -0.61 7.80 1.08
C ASP A 85 0.42 6.98 1.89
N PRO A 86 0.63 7.25 3.19
CA PRO A 86 1.61 6.52 3.99
C PRO A 86 1.26 5.04 4.21
N TYR A 87 -0.02 4.66 4.10
CA TYR A 87 -0.48 3.28 4.28
C TYR A 87 -0.49 2.47 2.98
N ILE A 88 -0.31 3.10 1.82
CA ILE A 88 -0.38 2.43 0.50
C ILE A 88 0.70 1.35 0.33
N ILE A 89 1.82 1.45 1.04
CA ILE A 89 2.89 0.45 1.01
C ILE A 89 2.44 -0.91 1.55
N LEU A 90 1.50 -0.94 2.50
CA LEU A 90 0.96 -2.20 3.03
C LEU A 90 0.10 -2.91 1.98
N LYS A 91 -0.68 -2.15 1.20
CA LYS A 91 -1.45 -2.69 0.09
C LYS A 91 -0.53 -3.20 -1.03
N ALA A 92 0.57 -2.50 -1.29
CA ALA A 92 1.56 -2.94 -2.28
C ALA A 92 2.30 -4.22 -1.85
N ARG A 93 2.46 -4.47 -0.55
CA ARG A 93 3.04 -5.71 -0.01
C ARG A 93 2.10 -6.90 -0.17
N ASP A 94 0.81 -6.70 0.02
CA ASP A 94 -0.21 -7.77 0.08
C ASP A 94 -0.73 -8.22 -1.31
N MET A 95 -0.30 -7.56 -2.38
CA MET A 95 -0.66 -7.84 -3.77
C MET A 95 0.15 -9.00 -4.36
#